data_AF-A0A1I1LR02-F1
#
_entry.id   AF-A0A1I1LR02-F1
#
_cell.length_a   1.000
_cell.length_b   1.000
_cell.length_c   1.000
_cell.angle_alpha   90.00
_cell.angle_beta   90.00
_cell.angle_gamma   90.00
#
_symmetry.space_group_name_H-M   'P 1'
#
loop_
_entity.id
_entity.type
_entity.pdbx_description
1 polymer ?
#
loop_
_entity_poly.entity_id
_entity_poly.type
_entity_poly.pdbx_seq_one_letter_code
_entity_poly.pdbx_strand_id
1 'polypeptide(L)'
;MKRKVYVSVALIAALQIGVATNAHAQLGKLLNKVAEKTLGTPEGDAAKALKPNKKQQKELDEDLADETLEKRTDLKKDAKGRSGIYYFSQPVAAMTDDEQDGRMIAKIYLEFSDKDKNAKVHTRYEQLTDRSKKVPLMGWSFPSSIAASEKDKYYTAMMNIGKIFLREAYGVRNMKYPHFAGKGESLSDGVEYVSPQGLFELEPGLFYISNEPYAASNMGVYGHNLPETQMYLFMYKKGMDAKIKDYPISRIKQMYEKRMDEIEKNYSKENQKVNANYQLKPTTITSVPKDEYEAAKEQFANFIVNPAVKNLNPDLKYKFVYAYPLEKWISMYVDKVINGSVQKTTESRRKTYVVVCTDQTGKYWTTQYLLVEKAPVGVYFEERWSDDYDYLVANTSIPVAISKQNALKYQGKLTVK
;
A
#
# COMPACT_ATOMS: atom_id res chain seq x y z
N MET A 1 -28.93 36.56 -56.54
CA MET A 1 -28.13 36.17 -57.73
C MET A 1 -26.66 36.15 -57.33
N LYS A 2 -25.96 35.00 -57.48
CA LYS A 2 -24.48 34.76 -57.67
C LYS A 2 -23.48 35.68 -56.91
N ARG A 3 -22.33 35.27 -56.31
CA ARG A 3 -21.54 34.03 -56.13
C ARG A 3 -20.22 34.46 -55.41
N LYS A 4 -19.57 33.52 -54.70
CA LYS A 4 -18.09 33.35 -54.45
C LYS A 4 -17.37 34.41 -53.58
N VAL A 5 -16.76 34.10 -52.42
CA VAL A 5 -15.60 33.25 -52.02
C VAL A 5 -14.21 33.85 -52.39
N TYR A 6 -13.35 33.98 -51.35
CA TYR A 6 -11.87 33.89 -51.21
C TYR A 6 -11.24 35.06 -50.41
N VAL A 7 -10.92 34.86 -49.12
CA VAL A 7 -9.61 34.44 -48.50
C VAL A 7 -8.62 35.59 -48.31
N SER A 8 -8.11 35.74 -47.07
CA SER A 8 -6.71 36.04 -46.67
C SER A 8 -6.69 36.21 -45.14
N VAL A 9 -6.27 35.24 -44.31
CA VAL A 9 -4.87 34.95 -43.92
C VAL A 9 -3.99 36.21 -43.85
N ALA A 10 -4.26 37.09 -42.88
CA ALA A 10 -3.29 38.09 -42.39
C ALA A 10 -3.84 38.81 -41.15
N LEU A 11 -3.73 38.20 -39.96
CA LEU A 11 -3.50 38.93 -38.69
C LEU A 11 -3.07 37.98 -37.56
N ILE A 12 -2.30 36.94 -37.89
CA ILE A 12 -1.51 36.16 -36.91
C ILE A 12 -0.07 36.71 -37.02
N ALA A 13 0.15 37.95 -36.57
CA ALA A 13 1.46 38.56 -36.34
C ALA A 13 1.30 40.05 -35.98
N ALA A 14 0.60 40.37 -34.89
CA ALA A 14 0.79 41.64 -34.20
C ALA A 14 0.23 41.49 -32.78
N LEU A 15 1.02 41.90 -31.79
CA LEU A 15 0.77 41.84 -30.35
C LEU A 15 1.16 40.52 -29.66
N GLN A 16 2.42 40.12 -29.87
CA GLN A 16 3.27 39.86 -28.71
C GLN A 16 3.88 41.20 -28.26
N ILE A 17 4.11 41.31 -26.95
CA ILE A 17 4.74 42.40 -26.18
C ILE A 17 3.74 43.43 -25.63
N GLY A 18 3.45 43.33 -24.33
CA GLY A 18 2.95 44.46 -23.55
C GLY A 18 2.02 44.14 -22.38
N VAL A 19 2.62 43.74 -21.26
CA VAL A 19 2.11 43.91 -19.89
C VAL A 19 1.10 42.89 -19.37
N ALA A 20 1.58 42.12 -18.39
CA ALA A 20 0.84 41.25 -17.51
C ALA A 20 -0.25 41.99 -16.74
N THR A 21 -1.46 41.44 -16.77
CA THR A 21 -2.44 41.29 -15.67
C THR A 21 -3.71 40.70 -16.28
N ASN A 22 -4.40 39.79 -15.57
CA ASN A 22 -5.68 39.12 -15.95
C ASN A 22 -5.66 37.74 -16.63
N ALA A 23 -4.65 36.90 -16.37
CA ALA A 23 -4.59 35.53 -16.92
C ALA A 23 -5.33 34.43 -16.12
N HIS A 24 -6.23 34.77 -15.18
CA HIS A 24 -6.94 33.76 -14.35
C HIS A 24 -8.46 33.66 -14.59
N ALA A 25 -9.04 34.46 -15.49
CA ALA A 25 -10.50 34.47 -15.70
C ALA A 25 -10.97 34.16 -17.14
N GLN A 26 -10.06 34.00 -18.11
CA GLN A 26 -10.41 33.82 -19.52
C GLN A 26 -10.15 32.42 -20.10
N LEU A 27 -9.29 31.59 -19.49
CA LEU A 27 -9.05 30.22 -19.98
C LEU A 27 -10.25 29.29 -19.74
N GLY A 28 -11.01 29.49 -18.65
CA GLY A 28 -12.24 28.75 -18.36
C GLY A 28 -13.48 29.20 -19.14
N LYS A 29 -13.45 30.38 -19.77
CA LYS A 29 -14.60 30.93 -20.52
C LYS A 29 -14.62 30.55 -21.99
N LEU A 30 -13.51 30.10 -22.57
CA LEU A 30 -13.41 29.76 -23.99
C LEU A 30 -13.80 28.30 -24.28
N LEU A 31 -13.62 27.38 -23.32
CA LEU A 31 -13.95 25.96 -23.48
C LEU A 31 -15.44 25.64 -23.21
N ASN A 32 -16.13 26.40 -22.35
CA ASN A 32 -17.53 26.13 -22.00
C ASN A 32 -18.56 26.74 -22.96
N LYS A 33 -18.23 27.82 -23.67
CA LYS A 33 -19.24 28.64 -24.36
C LYS A 33 -19.81 28.06 -25.66
N VAL A 34 -19.17 27.04 -26.24
CA VAL A 34 -19.63 26.40 -27.48
C VAL A 34 -20.44 25.13 -27.19
N ALA A 35 -20.26 24.52 -26.01
CA ALA A 35 -20.97 23.30 -25.61
C ALA A 35 -22.29 23.56 -24.85
N GLU A 36 -22.41 24.66 -24.11
CA GLU A 36 -23.55 24.91 -23.21
C GLU A 36 -24.82 25.50 -23.87
N LYS A 37 -24.81 25.87 -25.15
CA LYS A 37 -25.85 26.78 -25.68
C LYS A 37 -27.09 26.15 -26.29
N THR A 38 -27.27 24.84 -26.27
CA THR A 38 -28.43 24.25 -26.99
C THR A 38 -29.28 23.27 -26.20
N LEU A 39 -28.75 22.51 -25.25
CA LEU A 39 -29.55 21.55 -24.47
C LEU A 39 -28.87 21.36 -23.10
N GLY A 40 -29.55 21.69 -22.00
CA GLY A 40 -29.02 21.45 -20.66
C GLY A 40 -28.73 19.97 -20.45
N THR A 41 -27.52 19.63 -20.02
CA THR A 41 -27.11 18.26 -19.72
C THR A 41 -26.87 18.09 -18.21
N PRO A 42 -26.92 16.85 -17.68
CA PRO A 42 -26.54 16.54 -16.31
C PRO A 42 -25.15 17.06 -15.93
N GLU A 43 -24.21 17.16 -16.89
CA GLU A 43 -22.88 17.77 -16.65
C GLU A 43 -22.93 19.30 -16.40
N GLY A 44 -23.98 19.98 -16.87
CA GLY A 44 -24.19 21.41 -16.63
C GLY A 44 -24.68 21.74 -15.22
N ASP A 45 -25.51 20.89 -14.62
CA ASP A 45 -26.00 21.08 -13.23
C ASP A 45 -24.96 20.63 -12.21
N ALA A 46 -24.28 19.53 -12.51
CA ALA A 46 -22.98 19.13 -11.98
C ALA A 46 -21.96 20.29 -11.89
N ALA A 47 -21.72 20.99 -13.00
CA ALA A 47 -20.79 22.13 -13.03
C ALA A 47 -21.27 23.35 -12.23
N LYS A 48 -22.57 23.44 -11.92
CA LYS A 48 -23.12 24.46 -10.99
C LYS A 48 -22.95 24.04 -9.53
N ALA A 49 -23.16 22.77 -9.20
CA ALA A 49 -22.95 22.24 -7.85
C ALA A 49 -21.49 22.33 -7.38
N LEU A 50 -20.54 22.31 -8.32
CA LEU A 50 -19.11 22.54 -8.06
C LEU A 50 -18.73 24.01 -7.84
N LYS A 51 -19.60 24.95 -8.19
CA LYS A 51 -19.30 26.38 -8.06
C LYS A 51 -19.71 26.87 -6.66
N PRO A 52 -18.77 27.41 -5.86
CA PRO A 52 -19.10 28.02 -4.58
C PRO A 52 -20.17 29.10 -4.74
N ASN A 53 -21.12 29.17 -3.79
CA ASN A 53 -22.01 30.32 -3.70
C ASN A 53 -21.23 31.58 -3.26
N LYS A 54 -21.86 32.77 -3.29
CA LYS A 54 -21.17 34.03 -2.95
C LYS A 54 -20.52 34.03 -1.57
N LYS A 55 -21.15 33.41 -0.56
CA LYS A 55 -20.61 33.32 0.81
C LYS A 55 -19.39 32.41 0.83
N GLN A 56 -19.51 31.22 0.23
CA GLN A 56 -18.43 30.24 0.16
C GLN A 56 -17.24 30.76 -0.65
N GLN A 57 -17.48 31.47 -1.76
CA GLN A 57 -16.41 32.09 -2.54
C GLN A 57 -15.67 33.15 -1.72
N LYS A 58 -16.41 33.98 -0.96
CA LYS A 58 -15.81 34.97 -0.07
C LYS A 58 -14.91 34.31 0.98
N GLU A 59 -15.37 33.22 1.61
CA GLU A 59 -14.56 32.48 2.58
C GLU A 59 -13.30 31.87 1.95
N LEU A 60 -13.39 31.32 0.73
CA LEU A 60 -12.23 30.82 -0.01
C LEU A 60 -11.22 31.94 -0.30
N ASP A 61 -11.69 33.11 -0.76
CA ASP A 61 -10.84 34.26 -1.07
C ASP A 61 -10.17 34.79 0.21
N GLU A 62 -10.90 34.86 1.32
CA GLU A 62 -10.39 35.24 2.64
C GLU A 62 -9.34 34.25 3.16
N ASP A 63 -9.54 32.95 2.96
CA ASP A 63 -8.57 31.91 3.34
C ASP A 63 -7.31 31.97 2.46
N LEU A 64 -7.45 32.18 1.15
CA LEU A 64 -6.29 32.34 0.24
C LEU A 64 -5.40 33.52 0.63
N ALA A 65 -6.02 34.65 1.00
CA ALA A 65 -5.32 35.89 1.36
C ALA A 65 -4.73 35.88 2.78
N ASP A 66 -5.17 34.99 3.67
CA ASP A 66 -4.74 34.93 5.06
C ASP A 66 -3.31 34.38 5.21
N GLU A 67 -2.42 35.07 5.92
CA GLU A 67 -1.01 34.64 6.05
C GLU A 67 -0.72 33.84 7.33
N THR A 68 -1.75 33.38 8.06
CA THR A 68 -1.58 32.75 9.38
C THR A 68 -0.73 31.50 9.27
N LEU A 69 -0.99 30.64 8.29
CA LEU A 69 -0.27 29.38 8.11
C LEU A 69 1.19 29.61 7.69
N GLU A 70 1.45 30.60 6.85
CA GLU A 70 2.79 30.97 6.39
C GLU A 70 3.65 31.56 7.51
N LYS A 71 3.03 32.26 8.47
CA LYS A 71 3.71 32.90 9.60
C LYS A 71 3.94 31.99 10.80
N ARG A 72 3.38 30.78 10.81
CA ARG A 72 3.59 29.82 11.90
C ARG A 72 5.03 29.33 11.94
N THR A 73 5.69 29.58 13.08
CA THR A 73 7.08 29.20 13.33
C THR A 73 7.21 27.85 14.01
N ASP A 74 6.12 27.31 14.55
CA ASP A 74 6.06 26.03 15.24
C ASP A 74 5.93 24.83 14.29
N LEU A 75 5.60 25.08 13.02
CA LEU A 75 5.43 24.06 11.99
C LEU A 75 6.76 23.59 11.41
N LYS A 76 6.94 22.26 11.32
CA LYS A 76 8.19 21.68 10.84
C LYS A 76 8.21 21.54 9.33
N LYS A 77 9.37 21.88 8.76
CA LYS A 77 9.73 21.50 7.39
C LYS A 77 10.41 20.13 7.42
N ASP A 78 10.02 19.23 6.54
CA ASP A 78 10.77 17.99 6.33
C ASP A 78 11.91 18.20 5.33
N ALA A 79 12.97 17.41 5.47
CA ALA A 79 14.15 17.48 4.62
C ALA A 79 13.87 17.18 3.14
N LYS A 80 12.79 16.46 2.84
CA LYS A 80 12.39 16.10 1.47
C LYS A 80 11.45 17.13 0.83
N GLY A 81 11.13 18.22 1.55
CA GLY A 81 10.34 19.33 1.03
C GLY A 81 8.88 18.96 0.75
N ARG A 82 8.31 17.95 1.42
CA ARG A 82 6.89 17.58 1.30
C ARG A 82 5.96 18.42 2.17
N SER A 83 6.50 19.04 3.20
CA SER A 83 5.78 19.89 4.12
C SER A 83 5.69 21.29 3.53
N GLY A 84 4.66 22.03 3.93
CA GLY A 84 4.43 23.39 3.48
C GLY A 84 2.99 23.62 3.04
N ILE A 85 2.79 24.74 2.36
CA ILE A 85 1.47 25.17 1.89
C ILE A 85 1.04 24.41 0.64
N TYR A 86 -0.17 23.90 0.68
CA TYR A 86 -0.86 23.22 -0.41
C TYR A 86 -2.23 23.87 -0.66
N TYR A 87 -2.65 23.81 -1.91
CA TYR A 87 -3.96 24.28 -2.39
C TYR A 87 -4.76 23.08 -2.91
N PHE A 88 -6.09 23.17 -2.84
CA PHE A 88 -6.98 22.14 -3.37
C PHE A 88 -7.36 22.43 -4.83
N SER A 89 -7.48 21.37 -5.64
CA SER A 89 -7.94 21.48 -7.04
C SER A 89 -9.41 21.87 -7.19
N GLN A 90 -10.18 21.79 -6.12
CA GLN A 90 -11.61 22.06 -6.08
C GLN A 90 -12.02 22.53 -4.68
N PRO A 91 -13.19 23.18 -4.54
CA PRO A 91 -13.67 23.65 -3.24
C PRO A 91 -13.80 22.50 -2.22
N VAL A 92 -13.25 22.70 -1.03
CA VAL A 92 -13.34 21.79 0.10
C VAL A 92 -13.93 22.54 1.29
N ALA A 93 -14.84 21.90 2.01
CA ALA A 93 -15.36 22.39 3.29
C ALA A 93 -14.89 21.47 4.42
N ALA A 94 -14.62 22.00 5.61
CA ALA A 94 -14.38 21.19 6.80
C ALA A 94 -15.37 21.55 7.91
N MET A 95 -15.95 20.53 8.53
CA MET A 95 -16.87 20.70 9.65
C MET A 95 -16.16 21.24 10.89
N THR A 96 -16.87 22.08 11.64
CA THR A 96 -16.40 22.66 12.91
C THR A 96 -16.40 21.63 14.05
N ASP A 97 -15.75 21.96 15.18
CA ASP A 97 -15.63 21.12 16.39
C ASP A 97 -16.99 20.80 17.07
N ASP A 98 -18.05 21.52 16.72
CA ASP A 98 -19.44 21.27 17.14
C ASP A 98 -20.32 20.68 16.03
N GLU A 99 -19.73 20.43 14.86
CA GLU A 99 -20.35 19.87 13.66
C GLU A 99 -21.57 20.67 13.15
N GLN A 100 -21.72 21.94 13.55
CA GLN A 100 -22.86 22.78 13.17
C GLN A 100 -22.65 23.54 11.85
N ASP A 101 -21.40 23.88 11.51
CA ASP A 101 -21.06 24.69 10.33
C ASP A 101 -19.90 24.07 9.54
N GLY A 102 -19.83 24.40 8.25
CA GLY A 102 -18.75 24.00 7.36
C GLY A 102 -17.92 25.20 6.95
N ARG A 103 -16.61 25.17 7.21
CA ARG A 103 -15.68 26.22 6.79
C ARG A 103 -15.05 25.89 5.44
N MET A 104 -15.10 26.82 4.50
CA MET A 104 -14.38 26.65 3.25
C MET A 104 -12.87 26.72 3.48
N ILE A 105 -12.14 25.78 2.88
CA ILE A 105 -10.69 25.69 2.94
C ILE A 105 -10.15 25.77 1.51
N ALA A 106 -9.36 26.81 1.26
CA ALA A 106 -8.66 27.01 0.00
C ALA A 106 -7.19 26.57 0.09
N LYS A 107 -6.56 26.74 1.26
CA LYS A 107 -5.18 26.30 1.49
C LYS A 107 -4.97 25.69 2.87
N ILE A 108 -4.00 24.79 2.94
CA ILE A 108 -3.58 24.11 4.17
C ILE A 108 -2.07 24.07 4.27
N TYR A 109 -1.56 23.92 5.49
CA TYR A 109 -0.19 23.48 5.69
C TYR A 109 -0.20 21.98 5.97
N LEU A 110 0.49 21.22 5.12
CA LEU A 110 0.71 19.79 5.34
C LEU A 110 2.03 19.64 6.10
N GLU A 111 2.00 19.15 7.33
CA GLU A 111 3.19 18.84 8.14
C GLU A 111 3.46 17.34 8.08
N PHE A 112 4.56 16.93 7.45
CA PHE A 112 4.99 15.53 7.46
C PHE A 112 5.92 15.26 8.64
N SER A 113 5.62 14.18 9.38
CA SER A 113 6.47 13.69 10.46
C SER A 113 7.05 12.34 10.09
N ASP A 114 8.36 12.29 9.82
CA ASP A 114 9.08 11.03 9.63
C ASP A 114 9.12 10.22 10.93
N LYS A 115 9.11 10.89 12.08
CA LYS A 115 9.06 10.28 13.41
C LYS A 115 7.73 9.56 13.64
N ASP A 116 6.62 10.24 13.35
CA ASP A 116 5.28 9.74 13.65
C ASP A 116 4.65 8.99 12.45
N LYS A 117 5.36 8.94 11.32
CA LYS A 117 4.95 8.30 10.06
C LYS A 117 3.54 8.72 9.62
N ASN A 118 3.27 10.01 9.74
CA ASN A 118 1.97 10.61 9.44
C ASN A 118 2.13 11.96 8.73
N ALA A 119 1.00 12.47 8.26
CA ALA A 119 0.86 13.83 7.77
C ALA A 119 -0.23 14.52 8.57
N LYS A 120 0.04 15.70 9.13
CA LYS A 120 -0.94 16.56 9.79
C LYS A 120 -1.37 17.66 8.85
N VAL A 121 -2.65 17.99 8.87
CA VAL A 121 -3.27 19.05 8.08
C VAL A 121 -3.58 20.19 9.03
N HIS A 122 -2.90 21.31 8.83
CA HIS A 122 -3.18 22.54 9.54
C HIS A 122 -4.00 23.48 8.67
N THR A 123 -5.05 24.01 9.26
CA THR A 123 -5.92 25.04 8.67
C THR A 123 -5.76 26.33 9.47
N ARG A 124 -6.12 27.48 8.91
CA ARG A 124 -6.17 28.72 9.71
C ARG A 124 -7.20 28.66 10.85
N TYR A 125 -8.18 27.78 10.75
CA TYR A 125 -9.29 27.68 11.69
C TYR A 125 -8.98 26.80 12.91
N GLU A 126 -7.90 26.00 12.89
CA GLU A 126 -7.64 25.01 13.95
C GLU A 126 -7.31 25.62 15.32
N GLN A 127 -6.72 26.82 15.31
CA GLN A 127 -6.26 27.53 16.50
C GLN A 127 -7.33 28.49 17.06
N LEU A 128 -8.52 28.55 16.44
CA LEU A 128 -9.60 29.40 16.94
C LEU A 128 -10.13 28.84 18.26
N THR A 129 -10.50 29.73 19.18
CA THR A 129 -11.06 29.33 20.49
C THR A 129 -12.56 29.09 20.44
N ASP A 130 -13.26 29.75 19.51
CA ASP A 130 -14.69 29.59 19.28
C ASP A 130 -14.98 28.26 18.55
N ARG A 131 -15.58 27.31 19.27
CA ARG A 131 -15.90 25.97 18.75
C ARG A 131 -16.77 25.98 17.49
N SER A 132 -17.65 26.97 17.35
CA SER A 132 -18.52 27.12 16.17
C SER A 132 -17.79 27.57 14.90
N LYS A 133 -16.51 27.92 15.04
CA LYS A 133 -15.64 28.35 13.93
C LYS A 133 -14.39 27.51 13.79
N LYS A 134 -14.01 26.82 14.86
CA LYS A 134 -12.81 26.01 14.96
C LYS A 134 -13.00 24.71 14.19
N VAL A 135 -12.02 24.38 13.34
CA VAL A 135 -11.95 23.09 12.64
C VAL A 135 -10.94 22.21 13.38
N PRO A 136 -11.24 20.93 13.67
CA PRO A 136 -10.31 20.07 14.40
C PRO A 136 -9.00 19.84 13.64
N LEU A 137 -7.95 19.42 14.34
CA LEU A 137 -6.73 18.93 13.69
C LEU A 137 -7.04 17.65 12.93
N MET A 138 -6.51 17.54 11.71
CA MET A 138 -6.77 16.43 10.81
C MET A 138 -5.46 15.84 10.30
N GLY A 139 -5.50 14.66 9.72
CA GLY A 139 -4.39 14.14 8.95
C GLY A 139 -4.56 12.71 8.44
N TRP A 140 -3.45 12.16 7.97
CA TRP A 140 -3.36 10.80 7.48
C TRP A 140 -2.25 10.03 8.18
N SER A 141 -2.48 8.75 8.41
CA SER A 141 -1.52 7.81 8.98
C SER A 141 -1.55 6.46 8.26
N PHE A 142 -0.66 5.57 8.68
CA PHE A 142 -0.79 4.14 8.39
C PHE A 142 -1.96 3.52 9.14
N PRO A 143 -2.70 2.58 8.51
CA PRO A 143 -3.78 1.85 9.13
C PRO A 143 -3.44 1.34 10.53
N SER A 144 -4.33 1.62 11.47
CA SER A 144 -4.27 1.20 12.88
C SER A 144 -4.19 -0.32 13.03
N SER A 145 -4.73 -1.07 12.06
CA SER A 145 -4.66 -2.54 11.98
C SER A 145 -3.25 -3.10 11.71
N ILE A 146 -2.30 -2.28 11.23
CA ILE A 146 -0.93 -2.72 11.00
C ILE A 146 -0.14 -2.58 12.31
N ALA A 147 0.50 -3.66 12.77
CA ALA A 147 1.35 -3.63 13.95
C ALA A 147 2.47 -2.58 13.80
N ALA A 148 2.86 -1.91 14.90
CA ALA A 148 3.84 -0.82 14.87
C ALA A 148 5.18 -1.22 14.19
N SER A 149 5.66 -2.44 14.44
CA SER A 149 6.86 -3.00 13.82
C SER A 149 6.76 -3.15 12.30
N GLU A 150 5.56 -3.41 11.77
CA GLU A 150 5.31 -3.52 10.33
C GLU A 150 5.15 -2.13 9.71
N LYS A 151 4.59 -1.16 10.43
CA LYS A 151 4.51 0.25 9.97
C LYS A 151 5.90 0.82 9.66
N ASP A 152 6.90 0.53 10.49
CA ASP A 152 8.30 0.95 10.24
C ASP A 152 8.87 0.37 8.93
N LYS A 153 8.58 -0.90 8.65
CA LYS A 153 9.08 -1.57 7.45
C LYS A 153 8.39 -1.05 6.19
N TYR A 154 7.07 -0.90 6.24
CA TYR A 154 6.31 -0.29 5.15
C TYR A 154 6.76 1.15 4.90
N TYR A 155 6.98 1.92 5.96
CA TYR A 155 7.48 3.28 5.84
C TYR A 155 8.87 3.34 5.21
N THR A 156 9.79 2.48 5.66
CA THR A 156 11.13 2.35 5.05
C THR A 156 11.03 1.98 3.58
N ALA A 157 10.19 1.02 3.22
CA ALA A 157 9.97 0.59 1.84
C ALA A 157 9.43 1.74 0.96
N MET A 158 8.50 2.54 1.47
CA MET A 158 7.99 3.76 0.83
C MET A 158 9.07 4.84 0.68
N MET A 159 9.87 5.05 1.73
CA MET A 159 10.93 6.05 1.71
C MET A 159 12.06 5.71 0.75
N ASN A 160 12.33 4.42 0.50
CA ASN A 160 13.27 3.93 -0.51
C ASN A 160 12.81 4.19 -1.94
N ILE A 161 11.50 4.19 -2.21
CA ILE A 161 10.96 4.59 -3.53
C ILE A 161 10.73 6.10 -3.65
N GLY A 162 10.92 6.85 -2.55
CA GLY A 162 10.74 8.29 -2.51
C GLY A 162 9.29 8.76 -2.61
N LYS A 163 8.31 7.89 -2.33
CA LYS A 163 6.87 8.20 -2.45
C LYS A 163 6.12 7.85 -1.17
N ILE A 164 5.18 8.70 -0.79
CA ILE A 164 4.32 8.47 0.37
C ILE A 164 2.92 7.99 -0.05
N PHE A 165 2.44 6.98 0.66
CA PHE A 165 1.04 6.57 0.70
C PHE A 165 0.58 6.46 2.15
N LEU A 166 -0.39 7.29 2.53
CA LEU A 166 -1.06 7.21 3.83
C LEU A 166 -2.53 6.88 3.58
N ARG A 167 -3.08 5.95 4.36
CA ARG A 167 -4.35 5.30 4.04
C ARG A 167 -5.43 5.50 5.07
N GLU A 168 -5.06 5.84 6.30
CA GLU A 168 -6.02 6.05 7.36
C GLU A 168 -6.16 7.55 7.62
N ALA A 169 -7.33 8.07 7.30
CA ALA A 169 -7.75 9.42 7.63
C ALA A 169 -8.23 9.50 9.09
N TYR A 170 -7.65 10.42 9.87
CA TYR A 170 -8.17 10.84 11.17
C TYR A 170 -8.54 12.31 11.11
N GLY A 171 -9.73 12.68 11.59
CA GLY A 171 -10.26 14.05 11.50
C GLY A 171 -10.60 14.51 10.08
N VAL A 172 -9.86 14.08 9.05
CA VAL A 172 -10.08 14.38 7.62
C VAL A 172 -11.46 13.92 7.15
N ARG A 173 -12.12 13.00 7.87
CA ARG A 173 -13.52 12.64 7.60
C ARG A 173 -14.49 13.83 7.70
N ASN A 174 -14.11 14.86 8.44
CA ASN A 174 -14.85 16.11 8.57
C ASN A 174 -14.62 17.05 7.38
N MET A 175 -13.63 16.79 6.52
CA MET A 175 -13.49 17.45 5.24
C MET A 175 -14.42 16.81 4.23
N LYS A 176 -15.09 17.65 3.45
CA LYS A 176 -16.07 17.27 2.45
C LYS A 176 -15.75 17.98 1.14
N TYR A 177 -15.84 17.23 0.06
CA TYR A 177 -15.72 17.77 -1.28
C TYR A 177 -16.80 17.18 -2.18
N PRO A 178 -17.24 17.92 -3.20
CA PRO A 178 -18.22 17.42 -4.14
C PRO A 178 -17.61 16.25 -4.94
N HIS A 179 -18.34 15.16 -4.95
CA HIS A 179 -18.13 13.95 -5.72
C HIS A 179 -19.45 13.65 -6.42
N PHE A 180 -19.43 12.62 -7.23
CA PHE A 180 -20.34 12.48 -8.34
C PHE A 180 -20.62 10.97 -8.37
N ALA A 181 -21.87 10.58 -8.14
CA ALA A 181 -22.20 9.17 -8.05
C ALA A 181 -22.16 8.54 -9.45
N GLY A 182 -21.57 7.34 -9.54
CA GLY A 182 -21.45 6.62 -10.79
C GLY A 182 -22.80 6.31 -11.46
N LYS A 183 -22.77 6.03 -12.76
CA LYS A 183 -23.95 5.62 -13.53
C LYS A 183 -24.59 4.38 -12.89
N GLY A 184 -25.77 4.54 -12.31
CA GLY A 184 -26.54 3.44 -11.73
C GLY A 184 -27.20 3.77 -10.40
N GLU A 185 -26.78 4.83 -9.72
CA GLU A 185 -27.40 5.30 -8.48
C GLU A 185 -28.40 6.42 -8.79
N SER A 186 -29.67 6.20 -8.46
CA SER A 186 -30.73 7.18 -8.62
C SER A 186 -30.59 8.26 -7.55
N LEU A 187 -29.66 9.19 -7.73
CA LEU A 187 -29.58 10.40 -6.92
C LEU A 187 -30.07 11.58 -7.75
N SER A 188 -31.11 12.25 -7.25
CA SER A 188 -31.84 13.33 -7.93
C SER A 188 -30.98 14.54 -8.32
N ASP A 189 -29.79 14.69 -7.71
CA ASP A 189 -28.92 15.86 -7.86
C ASP A 189 -27.52 15.56 -8.44
N GLY A 190 -27.20 14.29 -8.73
CA GLY A 190 -25.95 13.87 -9.38
C GLY A 190 -24.64 14.12 -8.62
N VAL A 191 -24.61 14.99 -7.60
CA VAL A 191 -23.42 15.36 -6.81
C VAL A 191 -23.63 15.03 -5.33
N GLU A 192 -22.72 14.26 -4.74
CA GLU A 192 -22.68 13.95 -3.31
C GLU A 192 -21.44 14.54 -2.63
N TYR A 193 -21.52 14.83 -1.33
CA TYR A 193 -20.36 15.31 -0.57
C TYR A 193 -19.68 14.16 0.16
N VAL A 194 -18.45 13.85 -0.24
CA VAL A 194 -17.70 12.71 0.30
C VAL A 194 -16.50 13.15 1.13
N SER A 195 -16.09 12.26 2.02
CA SER A 195 -14.93 12.46 2.89
C SER A 195 -13.68 11.87 2.26
N PRO A 196 -12.56 12.61 2.22
CA PRO A 196 -11.31 12.07 1.71
C PRO A 196 -10.72 11.01 2.65
N GLN A 197 -10.13 9.95 2.09
CA GLN A 197 -9.68 8.78 2.86
C GLN A 197 -8.17 8.56 2.80
N GLY A 198 -7.57 8.60 1.61
CA GLY A 198 -6.15 8.33 1.39
C GLY A 198 -5.39 9.54 0.84
N LEU A 199 -4.08 9.58 1.09
CA LEU A 199 -3.16 10.59 0.59
C LEU A 199 -2.01 9.91 -0.17
N PHE A 200 -1.90 10.24 -1.46
CA PHE A 200 -0.93 9.62 -2.38
C PHE A 200 -0.04 10.67 -3.06
N GLU A 201 1.27 10.60 -2.83
CA GLU A 201 2.24 11.50 -3.47
C GLU A 201 2.46 11.13 -4.93
N LEU A 202 1.97 11.91 -5.89
CA LEU A 202 2.22 11.69 -7.32
C LEU A 202 3.66 12.08 -7.67
N GLU A 203 4.03 13.30 -7.32
CA GLU A 203 5.37 13.88 -7.42
C GLU A 203 5.61 14.87 -6.28
N PRO A 204 6.86 15.25 -5.96
CA PRO A 204 7.13 16.18 -4.88
C PRO A 204 6.32 17.47 -5.06
N GLY A 205 5.42 17.75 -4.10
CA GLY A 205 4.54 18.91 -4.16
C GLY A 205 3.16 18.68 -4.81
N LEU A 206 2.85 17.47 -5.30
CA LEU A 206 1.53 17.12 -5.84
C LEU A 206 1.05 15.80 -5.25
N PHE A 207 -0.06 15.87 -4.52
CA PHE A 207 -0.75 14.72 -3.95
C PHE A 207 -2.11 14.52 -4.63
N TYR A 208 -2.44 13.26 -4.84
CA TYR A 208 -3.79 12.80 -5.13
C TYR A 208 -4.44 12.33 -3.83
N ILE A 209 -5.69 12.72 -3.63
CA ILE A 209 -6.50 12.27 -2.51
C ILE A 209 -7.47 11.20 -3.04
N SER A 210 -7.42 10.02 -2.43
CA SER A 210 -8.19 8.86 -2.89
C SER A 210 -9.33 8.52 -1.92
N ASN A 211 -10.41 7.93 -2.46
CA ASN A 211 -11.27 7.06 -1.66
C ASN A 211 -10.49 5.76 -1.39
N GLU A 212 -10.62 5.18 -0.20
CA GLU A 212 -9.85 3.99 0.15
C GLU A 212 -10.21 2.84 -0.80
N PRO A 213 -9.24 2.12 -1.39
CA PRO A 213 -9.57 0.84 -1.97
C PRO A 213 -9.94 -0.13 -0.85
N TYR A 214 -11.25 -0.32 -0.64
CA TYR A 214 -11.82 -1.24 0.35
C TYR A 214 -11.09 -2.58 0.31
N ALA A 215 -10.43 -2.95 1.41
CA ALA A 215 -9.69 -4.21 1.55
C ALA A 215 -10.57 -5.38 2.04
N ALA A 216 -11.91 -5.32 1.86
CA ALA A 216 -12.84 -6.22 2.53
C ALA A 216 -13.71 -7.09 1.60
N SER A 217 -13.31 -7.34 0.35
CA SER A 217 -13.90 -8.44 -0.42
C SER A 217 -12.83 -9.44 -0.79
N ASN A 218 -13.17 -10.73 -0.69
CA ASN A 218 -12.34 -11.89 -1.05
C ASN A 218 -12.03 -11.96 -2.57
N MET A 219 -11.90 -10.82 -3.25
CA MET A 219 -11.68 -10.71 -4.68
C MET A 219 -10.58 -9.69 -4.98
N GLY A 220 -9.37 -10.20 -5.25
CA GLY A 220 -8.38 -9.50 -6.07
C GLY A 220 -7.51 -8.44 -5.39
N VAL A 221 -6.29 -8.34 -5.91
CA VAL A 221 -5.23 -7.43 -5.47
C VAL A 221 -5.56 -6.01 -5.93
N TYR A 222 -5.51 -5.07 -4.97
CA TYR A 222 -5.38 -3.61 -5.06
C TYR A 222 -5.70 -2.89 -6.40
N GLY A 223 -6.65 -1.95 -6.38
CA GLY A 223 -6.93 -1.02 -7.48
C GLY A 223 -8.36 -1.05 -8.03
N HIS A 224 -9.17 -2.03 -7.60
CA HIS A 224 -10.56 -2.21 -8.03
C HIS A 224 -11.54 -1.12 -7.56
N ASN A 225 -11.14 -0.34 -6.56
CA ASN A 225 -11.96 0.67 -5.91
C ASN A 225 -11.42 2.09 -6.09
N LEU A 226 -10.45 2.31 -7.00
CA LEU A 226 -10.23 3.66 -7.56
C LEU A 226 -11.42 3.88 -8.50
N PRO A 227 -12.48 4.60 -8.08
CA PRO A 227 -13.75 4.55 -8.78
C PRO A 227 -13.55 5.04 -10.22
N GLU A 228 -14.02 4.25 -11.18
CA GLU A 228 -14.05 4.65 -12.60
C GLU A 228 -14.92 5.90 -12.82
N THR A 229 -15.78 6.19 -11.84
CA THR A 229 -16.70 7.32 -11.81
C THR A 229 -16.37 8.27 -10.67
N GLN A 230 -15.56 9.28 -11.02
CA GLN A 230 -15.67 10.70 -10.67
C GLN A 230 -14.86 11.34 -9.51
N MET A 231 -14.46 12.59 -9.83
CA MET A 231 -13.73 13.67 -9.15
C MET A 231 -12.36 13.41 -8.54
N TYR A 232 -11.39 14.18 -9.04
CA TYR A 232 -10.02 14.20 -8.61
C TYR A 232 -9.79 15.33 -7.61
N LEU A 233 -9.68 14.98 -6.33
CA LEU A 233 -9.16 15.93 -5.36
C LEU A 233 -7.63 15.83 -5.35
N PHE A 234 -6.98 16.92 -5.72
CA PHE A 234 -5.53 17.06 -5.62
C PHE A 234 -5.18 18.12 -4.59
N MET A 235 -4.07 17.90 -3.90
CA MET A 235 -3.35 18.93 -3.19
C MET A 235 -2.08 19.27 -3.95
N TYR A 236 -1.85 20.54 -4.23
CA TYR A 236 -0.69 20.98 -5.00
C TYR A 236 0.02 22.17 -4.37
N LYS A 237 1.35 22.22 -4.46
CA LYS A 237 2.14 23.41 -4.16
C LYS A 237 1.98 24.45 -5.26
N LYS A 238 2.21 25.72 -4.92
CA LYS A 238 2.18 26.84 -5.87
C LYS A 238 3.02 26.53 -7.12
N GLY A 239 2.43 26.71 -8.31
CA GLY A 239 3.05 26.45 -9.60
C GLY A 239 2.94 25.02 -10.11
N MET A 240 2.21 24.14 -9.41
CA MET A 240 1.96 22.75 -9.83
C MET A 240 0.54 22.50 -10.34
N ASP A 241 -0.31 23.51 -10.36
CA ASP A 241 -1.69 23.47 -10.85
C ASP A 241 -1.76 22.95 -12.30
N ALA A 242 -0.90 23.46 -13.17
CA ALA A 242 -0.86 23.05 -14.57
C ALA A 242 -0.44 21.58 -14.76
N LYS A 243 0.24 20.96 -13.79
CA LYS A 243 0.66 19.55 -13.87
C LYS A 243 -0.47 18.57 -13.59
N ILE A 244 -1.55 19.01 -12.94
CA ILE A 244 -2.69 18.14 -12.59
C ILE A 244 -3.24 17.43 -13.84
N LYS A 245 -3.29 18.13 -14.98
CA LYS A 245 -3.78 17.59 -16.26
C LYS A 245 -2.98 16.40 -16.78
N ASP A 246 -1.72 16.26 -16.34
CA ASP A 246 -0.85 15.17 -16.75
C ASP A 246 -1.18 13.86 -16.00
N TYR A 247 -2.09 13.89 -15.03
CA TYR A 247 -2.48 12.77 -14.18
C TYR A 247 -3.95 12.36 -14.38
N PRO A 248 -4.33 11.80 -15.54
CA PRO A 248 -5.63 11.16 -15.70
C PRO A 248 -5.75 9.91 -14.79
N ILE A 249 -6.98 9.47 -14.49
CA ILE A 249 -7.28 8.30 -13.62
C ILE A 249 -6.45 7.10 -14.04
N SER A 250 -6.38 6.81 -15.34
CA SER A 250 -5.63 5.67 -15.88
C SER A 250 -4.15 5.71 -15.50
N ARG A 251 -3.53 6.89 -15.56
CA ARG A 251 -2.14 7.08 -15.14
C ARG A 251 -1.99 6.97 -13.63
N ILE A 252 -2.90 7.56 -12.84
CA ILE A 252 -2.88 7.47 -11.38
C ILE A 252 -3.00 6.00 -10.94
N LYS A 253 -3.90 5.24 -11.55
CA LYS A 253 -4.11 3.81 -11.29
C LYS A 253 -2.85 2.99 -11.61
N GLN A 254 -2.27 3.16 -12.80
CA GLN A 254 -1.01 2.50 -13.16
C GLN A 254 0.13 2.86 -12.21
N MET A 255 0.22 4.12 -11.79
CA MET A 255 1.23 4.56 -10.82
C MET A 255 1.00 3.98 -9.44
N TYR A 256 -0.26 3.89 -9.00
CA TYR A 256 -0.65 3.26 -7.74
C TYR A 256 -0.23 1.78 -7.73
N GLU A 257 -0.68 1.00 -8.72
CA GLU A 257 -0.39 -0.42 -8.87
C GLU A 257 1.12 -0.68 -8.89
N LYS A 258 1.84 0.00 -9.79
CA LYS A 258 3.30 -0.13 -9.90
C LYS A 258 4.01 0.17 -8.58
N ARG A 259 3.59 1.21 -7.86
CA ARG A 259 4.26 1.61 -6.61
C ARG A 259 3.92 0.68 -5.46
N MET A 260 2.69 0.18 -5.39
CA MET A 260 2.34 -0.85 -4.40
C MET A 260 3.18 -2.10 -4.62
N ASP A 261 3.36 -2.55 -5.86
CA ASP A 261 4.28 -3.65 -6.19
C ASP A 261 5.71 -3.37 -5.73
N GLU A 262 6.21 -2.15 -5.93
CA GLU A 262 7.54 -1.73 -5.50
C GLU A 262 7.67 -1.68 -3.97
N ILE A 263 6.64 -1.16 -3.28
CA ILE A 263 6.56 -1.15 -1.81
C ILE A 263 6.55 -2.58 -1.29
N GLU A 264 5.75 -3.48 -1.84
CA GLU A 264 5.68 -4.88 -1.43
C GLU A 264 7.00 -5.62 -1.68
N LYS A 265 7.64 -5.37 -2.83
CA LYS A 265 8.98 -5.91 -3.14
C LYS A 265 10.02 -5.40 -2.15
N ASN A 266 10.03 -4.11 -1.84
CA ASN A 266 10.98 -3.51 -0.90
C ASN A 266 10.68 -3.93 0.54
N TYR A 267 9.41 -3.98 0.94
CA TYR A 267 8.96 -4.51 2.21
C TYR A 267 9.39 -5.98 2.38
N SER A 268 9.26 -6.80 1.33
CA SER A 268 9.77 -8.19 1.33
C SER A 268 11.29 -8.24 1.52
N LYS A 269 12.05 -7.34 0.86
CA LYS A 269 13.51 -7.24 1.05
C LYS A 269 13.88 -6.78 2.47
N GLU A 270 13.14 -5.85 3.05
CA GLU A 270 13.36 -5.38 4.42
C GLU A 270 12.93 -6.44 5.46
N ASN A 271 11.86 -7.20 5.20
CA ASN A 271 11.46 -8.34 6.03
C ASN A 271 12.46 -9.51 5.98
N GLN A 272 13.10 -9.74 4.83
CA GLN A 272 14.21 -10.68 4.71
C GLN A 272 15.43 -10.26 5.55
N LYS A 273 15.58 -8.96 5.87
CA LYS A 273 16.64 -8.47 6.75
C LYS A 273 16.30 -8.61 8.24
N VAL A 274 15.01 -8.59 8.63
CA VAL A 274 14.60 -8.42 10.04
C VAL A 274 14.06 -9.69 10.71
N ASN A 275 13.62 -10.73 9.98
CA ASN A 275 13.20 -11.98 10.64
C ASN A 275 14.28 -13.06 10.57
N ALA A 276 14.92 -13.34 11.72
CA ALA A 276 15.88 -14.44 11.86
C ALA A 276 15.29 -15.83 11.52
N ASN A 277 13.96 -15.99 11.55
CA ASN A 277 13.28 -17.22 11.14
C ASN A 277 13.14 -17.37 9.62
N TYR A 278 13.32 -16.31 8.83
CA TYR A 278 13.22 -16.34 7.36
C TYR A 278 14.58 -16.31 6.65
N GLN A 279 15.67 -16.26 7.41
CA GLN A 279 17.01 -16.49 6.88
C GLN A 279 17.28 -18.01 6.83
N LEU A 280 17.95 -18.46 5.76
CA LEU A 280 18.46 -19.82 5.70
C LEU A 280 19.44 -20.02 6.85
N LYS A 281 19.04 -20.87 7.82
CA LYS A 281 19.87 -21.20 8.97
C LYS A 281 21.12 -21.94 8.50
N PRO A 282 22.32 -21.59 9.02
CA PRO A 282 23.54 -22.30 8.67
C PRO A 282 23.44 -23.76 9.12
N THR A 283 24.04 -24.65 8.36
CA THR A 283 24.25 -26.05 8.74
C THR A 283 25.74 -26.34 8.88
N THR A 284 26.08 -27.17 9.87
CA THR A 284 27.42 -27.76 10.01
C THR A 284 27.50 -29.14 9.36
N ILE A 285 26.41 -29.64 8.78
CA ILE A 285 26.34 -30.95 8.11
C ILE A 285 26.69 -30.78 6.64
N THR A 286 27.73 -31.50 6.22
CA THR A 286 28.28 -31.43 4.85
C THR A 286 27.96 -32.68 4.03
N SER A 287 27.43 -33.75 4.63
CA SER A 287 26.97 -34.93 3.88
C SER A 287 25.77 -35.62 4.52
N VAL A 288 24.89 -36.18 3.68
CA VAL A 288 23.75 -37.01 4.08
C VAL A 288 23.65 -38.25 3.21
N PRO A 289 23.08 -39.36 3.72
CA PRO A 289 22.72 -40.51 2.91
C PRO A 289 21.68 -40.15 1.82
N LYS A 290 21.75 -40.82 0.66
CA LYS A 290 20.84 -40.60 -0.48
C LYS A 290 19.38 -40.90 -0.15
N ASP A 291 19.13 -41.97 0.58
CA ASP A 291 17.82 -42.36 1.10
C ASP A 291 17.23 -41.27 2.02
N GLU A 292 18.02 -40.74 2.96
CA GLU A 292 17.59 -39.63 3.84
C GLU A 292 17.24 -38.38 3.03
N TYR A 293 18.01 -38.07 1.98
CA TYR A 293 17.77 -36.91 1.12
C TYR A 293 16.51 -37.05 0.25
N GLU A 294 16.30 -38.23 -0.34
CA GLU A 294 15.09 -38.49 -1.14
C GLU A 294 13.85 -38.53 -0.24
N ALA A 295 13.94 -39.09 0.98
CA ALA A 295 12.88 -39.04 1.97
C ALA A 295 12.53 -37.58 2.30
N ALA A 296 13.52 -36.72 2.55
CA ALA A 296 13.26 -35.30 2.76
C ALA A 296 12.54 -34.67 1.57
N LYS A 297 12.97 -34.94 0.34
CA LYS A 297 12.34 -34.40 -0.88
C LYS A 297 10.89 -34.88 -1.06
N GLU A 298 10.62 -36.16 -0.79
CA GLU A 298 9.26 -36.70 -0.79
C GLU A 298 8.38 -36.02 0.26
N GLN A 299 8.90 -35.82 1.47
CA GLN A 299 8.16 -35.12 2.52
C GLN A 299 7.81 -33.67 2.14
N PHE A 300 8.69 -32.98 1.41
CA PHE A 300 8.34 -31.67 0.88
C PHE A 300 7.14 -31.73 -0.08
N ALA A 301 7.05 -32.75 -0.94
CA ALA A 301 5.92 -32.93 -1.85
C ALA A 301 4.60 -33.15 -1.10
N ASN A 302 4.61 -33.92 -0.01
CA ASN A 302 3.46 -34.12 0.87
C ASN A 302 3.10 -32.84 1.65
N PHE A 303 4.12 -32.11 2.11
CA PHE A 303 3.96 -30.87 2.86
C PHE A 303 3.22 -29.78 2.06
N ILE A 304 3.61 -29.55 0.81
CA ILE A 304 3.04 -28.46 -0.01
C ILE A 304 1.60 -28.70 -0.45
N VAL A 305 1.13 -29.94 -0.45
CA VAL A 305 -0.28 -30.29 -0.75
C VAL A 305 -1.16 -30.36 0.48
N ASN A 306 -0.59 -30.29 1.69
CA ASN A 306 -1.34 -30.29 2.94
C ASN A 306 -2.33 -29.11 2.97
N PRO A 307 -3.61 -29.32 3.33
CA PRO A 307 -4.62 -28.25 3.38
C PRO A 307 -4.21 -27.03 4.20
N ALA A 308 -3.50 -27.22 5.33
CA ALA A 308 -3.03 -26.12 6.17
C ALA A 308 -2.02 -25.21 5.45
N VAL A 309 -1.27 -25.75 4.48
CA VAL A 309 -0.28 -25.00 3.69
C VAL A 309 -0.93 -24.45 2.43
N LYS A 310 -1.70 -25.29 1.73
CA LYS A 310 -2.40 -24.94 0.48
C LYS A 310 -3.41 -23.81 0.70
N ASN A 311 -4.13 -23.80 1.81
CA ASN A 311 -5.13 -22.76 2.09
C ASN A 311 -4.51 -21.38 2.37
N LEU A 312 -3.23 -21.32 2.74
CA LEU A 312 -2.54 -20.04 2.92
C LEU A 312 -2.23 -19.36 1.60
N ASN A 313 -1.96 -20.14 0.54
CA ASN A 313 -1.66 -19.64 -0.80
C ASN A 313 -2.19 -20.60 -1.88
N PRO A 314 -3.50 -20.58 -2.18
CA PRO A 314 -4.15 -21.60 -3.02
C PRO A 314 -3.66 -21.64 -4.47
N ASP A 315 -3.14 -20.52 -4.97
CA ASP A 315 -2.68 -20.38 -6.36
C ASP A 315 -1.17 -20.63 -6.53
N LEU A 316 -0.41 -20.82 -5.45
CA LEU A 316 1.03 -21.03 -5.52
C LEU A 316 1.36 -22.51 -5.75
N LYS A 317 2.17 -22.77 -6.78
CA LYS A 317 2.71 -24.10 -7.10
C LYS A 317 4.19 -24.10 -6.80
N TYR A 318 4.60 -24.83 -5.77
CA TYR A 318 6.00 -24.92 -5.37
C TYR A 318 6.73 -26.06 -6.09
N LYS A 319 7.96 -25.79 -6.50
CA LYS A 319 8.90 -26.76 -7.09
C LYS A 319 10.14 -26.84 -6.23
N PHE A 320 10.51 -28.05 -5.81
CA PHE A 320 11.72 -28.30 -5.02
C PHE A 320 12.98 -27.84 -5.76
N VAL A 321 13.94 -27.26 -5.03
CA VAL A 321 15.29 -26.93 -5.54
C VAL A 321 16.34 -27.77 -4.81
N TYR A 322 16.44 -27.63 -3.49
CA TYR A 322 17.33 -28.46 -2.66
C TYR A 322 16.88 -28.45 -1.19
N ALA A 323 17.41 -29.39 -0.41
CA ALA A 323 17.19 -29.48 1.03
C ALA A 323 18.51 -29.66 1.78
N TYR A 324 18.54 -29.30 3.05
CA TYR A 324 19.66 -29.64 3.93
C TYR A 324 19.21 -29.72 5.39
N PRO A 325 19.83 -30.59 6.19
CA PRO A 325 19.52 -30.69 7.61
C PRO A 325 20.23 -29.61 8.40
N LEU A 326 19.62 -29.13 9.49
CA LEU A 326 20.23 -28.16 10.41
C LEU A 326 21.07 -28.81 11.51
N GLU A 327 20.74 -30.04 11.85
CA GLU A 327 21.23 -30.72 13.04
C GLU A 327 21.35 -32.22 12.79
N LYS A 328 22.14 -32.89 13.64
CA LYS A 328 22.18 -34.35 13.66
C LYS A 328 20.84 -34.89 14.16
N TRP A 329 20.59 -36.17 13.95
CA TRP A 329 19.41 -36.84 14.50
C TRP A 329 19.30 -36.62 16.01
N ILE A 330 18.11 -36.22 16.46
CA ILE A 330 17.76 -36.05 17.88
C ILE A 330 16.80 -37.17 18.26
N SER A 331 17.21 -38.04 19.18
CA SER A 331 16.36 -39.11 19.71
C SER A 331 15.20 -38.55 20.52
N MET A 332 14.03 -39.14 20.35
CA MET A 332 12.80 -38.87 21.09
C MET A 332 12.47 -40.08 21.95
N TYR A 333 12.23 -39.82 23.23
CA TYR A 333 12.07 -40.86 24.25
C TYR A 333 10.65 -40.83 24.83
N VAL A 334 10.17 -42.01 25.19
CA VAL A 334 8.93 -42.23 25.93
C VAL A 334 9.20 -43.11 27.13
N ASP A 335 8.55 -42.79 28.25
CA ASP A 335 8.60 -43.62 29.44
C ASP A 335 7.66 -44.82 29.25
N LYS A 336 8.21 -46.05 29.27
CA LYS A 336 7.43 -47.31 29.19
C LYS A 336 7.64 -48.13 30.45
N VAL A 337 6.58 -48.79 30.92
CA VAL A 337 6.67 -49.76 32.02
C VAL A 337 7.10 -51.11 31.45
N ILE A 338 8.31 -51.53 31.80
CA ILE A 338 8.89 -52.82 31.39
C ILE A 338 9.25 -53.57 32.67
N ASN A 339 8.70 -54.78 32.81
CA ASN A 339 8.90 -55.65 33.99
C ASN A 339 8.67 -54.92 35.33
N GLY A 340 7.63 -54.07 35.41
CA GLY A 340 7.26 -53.34 36.62
C GLY A 340 8.10 -52.09 36.92
N SER A 341 9.05 -51.72 36.06
CA SER A 341 9.89 -50.52 36.19
C SER A 341 9.67 -49.55 35.03
N VAL A 342 9.69 -48.24 35.30
CA VAL A 342 9.63 -47.21 34.26
C VAL A 342 11.01 -47.07 33.61
N GLN A 343 11.09 -47.29 32.29
CA GLN A 343 12.31 -47.16 31.51
C GLN A 343 12.12 -46.17 30.35
N LYS A 344 13.08 -45.26 30.16
CA LYS A 344 13.13 -44.37 29.01
C LYS A 344 13.50 -45.18 27.77
N THR A 345 12.55 -45.29 26.84
CA THR A 345 12.70 -46.04 25.60
C THR A 345 12.70 -45.08 24.43
N THR A 346 13.64 -45.23 23.50
CA THR A 346 13.65 -44.45 22.25
C THR A 346 12.48 -44.88 21.37
N GLU A 347 11.62 -43.94 20.97
CA GLU A 347 10.45 -44.22 20.12
C GLU A 347 10.65 -43.76 18.68
N SER A 348 11.39 -42.67 18.51
CA SER A 348 11.71 -42.12 17.20
C SER A 348 12.96 -41.26 17.29
N ARG A 349 13.47 -40.83 16.14
CA ARG A 349 14.43 -39.73 16.03
C ARG A 349 13.88 -38.69 15.08
N ARG A 350 14.23 -37.42 15.30
CA ARG A 350 13.86 -36.33 14.41
C ARG A 350 15.06 -35.54 13.94
N LYS A 351 14.93 -34.91 12.78
CA LYS A 351 15.92 -34.01 12.20
C LYS A 351 15.21 -32.87 11.50
N THR A 352 15.61 -31.64 11.79
CA THR A 352 15.03 -30.46 11.15
C THR A 352 15.67 -30.26 9.77
N TYR A 353 14.84 -30.23 8.73
CA TYR A 353 15.23 -29.93 7.37
C TYR A 353 14.82 -28.52 6.96
N VAL A 354 15.73 -27.82 6.30
CA VAL A 354 15.41 -26.62 5.53
C VAL A 354 15.26 -27.02 4.07
N VAL A 355 14.19 -26.56 3.45
CA VAL A 355 13.96 -26.71 2.00
C VAL A 355 13.95 -25.36 1.33
N VAL A 356 14.56 -25.32 0.14
CA VAL A 356 14.46 -24.22 -0.80
C VAL A 356 13.67 -24.68 -2.01
N CYS A 357 12.68 -23.89 -2.39
CA CYS A 357 11.79 -24.15 -3.52
C CYS A 357 11.58 -22.88 -4.37
N THR A 358 11.01 -23.03 -5.56
CA THR A 358 10.54 -21.92 -6.41
C THR A 358 9.04 -22.01 -6.62
N ASP A 359 8.38 -20.89 -6.83
CA ASP A 359 7.01 -20.88 -7.35
C ASP A 359 6.98 -20.95 -8.89
N GLN A 360 5.78 -20.95 -9.48
CA GLN A 360 5.56 -20.95 -10.92
C GLN A 360 6.15 -19.73 -11.66
N THR A 361 6.45 -18.64 -10.96
CA THR A 361 7.05 -17.41 -11.52
C THR A 361 8.59 -17.42 -11.42
N GLY A 362 9.17 -18.46 -10.82
CA GLY A 362 10.61 -18.57 -10.60
C GLY A 362 11.11 -17.78 -9.38
N LYS A 363 10.22 -17.27 -8.53
CA LYS A 363 10.59 -16.62 -7.26
C LYS A 363 10.93 -17.71 -6.23
N TYR A 364 11.94 -17.44 -5.40
CA TYR A 364 12.45 -18.41 -4.41
C TYR A 364 11.73 -18.31 -3.07
N TRP A 365 11.58 -19.46 -2.43
CA TRP A 365 10.90 -19.63 -1.15
C TRP A 365 11.69 -20.63 -0.27
N THR A 366 11.49 -20.57 1.04
CA THR A 366 12.04 -21.53 1.99
C THR A 366 11.04 -21.94 3.06
N THR A 367 11.16 -23.18 3.54
CA THR A 367 10.37 -23.73 4.64
C THR A 367 11.24 -24.66 5.50
N GLN A 368 10.76 -24.98 6.70
CA GLN A 368 11.33 -25.96 7.62
C GLN A 368 10.29 -27.02 8.01
N TYR A 369 10.68 -28.29 8.02
CA TYR A 369 9.88 -29.37 8.61
C TYR A 369 10.78 -30.37 9.34
N LEU A 370 10.15 -31.22 10.14
CA LEU A 370 10.81 -32.31 10.85
C LEU A 370 10.68 -33.57 10.00
N LEU A 371 11.83 -34.14 9.62
CA LEU A 371 11.91 -35.54 9.19
C LEU A 371 11.98 -36.39 10.47
N VAL A 372 11.03 -37.30 10.66
CA VAL A 372 10.96 -38.20 11.80
C VAL A 372 11.20 -39.61 11.30
N GLU A 373 11.93 -40.42 12.04
CA GLU A 373 12.13 -41.84 11.73
C GLU A 373 11.79 -42.65 12.97
N LYS A 374 10.93 -43.65 12.82
CA LYS A 374 10.48 -44.47 13.96
C LYS A 374 11.55 -45.49 14.34
N ALA A 375 11.62 -45.81 15.62
CA ALA A 375 12.44 -46.95 16.05
C ALA A 375 11.79 -48.25 15.54
N PRO A 376 12.57 -49.26 15.12
CA PRO A 376 12.01 -50.55 14.72
C PRO A 376 11.25 -51.21 15.86
N VAL A 377 10.18 -51.94 15.53
CA VAL A 377 9.39 -52.68 16.51
C VAL A 377 10.27 -53.74 17.21
N GLY A 378 10.41 -53.63 18.53
CA GLY A 378 11.12 -54.62 19.36
C GLY A 378 12.61 -54.37 19.57
N VAL A 379 13.16 -53.24 19.10
CA VAL A 379 14.57 -52.88 19.31
C VAL A 379 14.69 -51.91 20.49
N TYR A 380 15.35 -52.34 21.56
CA TYR A 380 15.56 -51.57 22.79
C TYR A 380 16.92 -50.86 22.85
N PHE A 381 17.79 -51.05 21.85
CA PHE A 381 19.17 -50.56 21.84
C PHE A 381 19.60 -50.19 20.41
N GLU A 382 20.40 -49.13 20.28
CA GLU A 382 20.65 -48.25 19.12
C GLU A 382 21.18 -48.88 17.80
N GLU A 383 21.00 -50.17 17.53
CA GLU A 383 21.77 -50.88 16.51
C GLU A 383 21.16 -50.90 15.10
N ARG A 384 19.85 -50.63 14.91
CA ARG A 384 19.23 -50.44 13.58
C ARG A 384 18.06 -49.47 13.64
N TRP A 385 17.94 -48.58 12.65
CA TRP A 385 16.78 -47.72 12.43
C TRP A 385 15.96 -48.27 11.26
N SER A 386 14.66 -47.95 11.18
CA SER A 386 13.74 -48.69 10.31
C SER A 386 13.73 -48.20 8.85
N ASP A 387 14.37 -47.07 8.54
CA ASP A 387 14.25 -46.36 7.26
C ASP A 387 12.79 -45.94 6.93
N ASP A 388 11.87 -46.01 7.91
CA ASP A 388 10.47 -45.57 7.80
C ASP A 388 10.33 -44.13 8.33
N TYR A 389 10.18 -43.19 7.39
CA TYR A 389 10.12 -41.77 7.70
C TYR A 389 8.68 -41.23 7.80
N ASP A 390 8.38 -40.52 8.89
CA ASP A 390 7.12 -39.80 9.17
C ASP A 390 7.39 -38.28 9.29
N TYR A 391 6.36 -37.44 9.34
CA TYR A 391 6.53 -35.99 9.46
C TYR A 391 5.68 -35.36 10.56
N LEU A 392 6.17 -34.24 11.10
CA LEU A 392 5.43 -33.36 11.98
C LEU A 392 5.42 -31.95 11.41
N VAL A 393 4.22 -31.40 11.20
CA VAL A 393 4.03 -30.00 10.84
C VAL A 393 4.24 -29.16 12.10
N ALA A 394 5.34 -28.41 12.17
CA ALA A 394 5.49 -27.41 13.21
C ALA A 394 4.67 -26.16 12.83
N ASN A 395 4.14 -25.43 13.81
CA ASN A 395 3.46 -24.13 13.60
C ASN A 395 4.33 -23.08 12.86
N THR A 396 5.62 -23.35 12.62
CA THR A 396 6.58 -22.50 11.91
C THR A 396 6.90 -22.95 10.48
N SER A 397 6.17 -23.93 9.92
CA SER A 397 6.51 -24.56 8.63
C SER A 397 6.01 -23.81 7.37
N ILE A 398 5.49 -22.59 7.47
CA ILE A 398 4.92 -21.88 6.31
C ILE A 398 6.03 -21.48 5.30
N PRO A 399 5.90 -21.79 3.99
CA PRO A 399 6.83 -21.30 2.98
C PRO A 399 6.91 -19.77 2.95
N VAL A 400 8.12 -19.23 3.00
CA VAL A 400 8.36 -17.79 2.98
C VAL A 400 9.30 -17.39 1.85
N ALA A 401 8.96 -16.30 1.17
CA ALA A 401 9.73 -15.78 0.04
C ALA A 401 11.12 -15.28 0.46
N ILE A 402 12.14 -15.71 -0.27
CA ILE A 402 13.55 -15.31 -0.07
C ILE A 402 14.18 -14.78 -1.35
N SER A 403 15.22 -13.96 -1.24
CA SER A 403 15.98 -13.50 -2.41
C SER A 403 16.72 -14.66 -3.07
N LYS A 404 16.96 -14.56 -4.39
CA LYS A 404 17.78 -15.55 -5.13
C LYS A 404 19.17 -15.69 -4.52
N GLN A 405 19.82 -14.60 -4.13
CA GLN A 405 21.15 -14.63 -3.51
C GLN A 405 21.15 -15.45 -2.21
N ASN A 406 20.15 -15.26 -1.35
CA ASN A 406 20.01 -16.04 -0.12
C ASN A 406 19.68 -17.50 -0.44
N ALA A 407 18.75 -17.74 -1.36
CA ALA A 407 18.33 -19.07 -1.76
C ALA A 407 19.48 -19.94 -2.25
N LEU A 408 20.48 -19.38 -2.93
CA LEU A 408 21.59 -20.14 -3.50
C LEU A 408 22.80 -20.30 -2.54
N LYS A 409 22.76 -19.70 -1.35
CA LYS A 409 23.91 -19.65 -0.41
C LYS A 409 24.45 -21.03 0.02
N TYR A 410 23.59 -22.03 0.12
CA TYR A 410 23.94 -23.39 0.56
C TYR A 410 23.73 -24.44 -0.53
N GLN A 411 23.35 -24.03 -1.74
CA GLN A 411 23.22 -24.96 -2.86
C GLN A 411 24.58 -25.57 -3.19
N GLY A 412 24.65 -26.90 -3.29
CA GLY A 412 25.89 -27.63 -3.57
C GLY A 412 26.87 -27.74 -2.40
N LYS A 413 26.52 -27.24 -1.19
CA LYS A 413 27.34 -27.42 0.02
C LYS A 413 27.11 -28.74 0.75
N LEU A 414 26.05 -29.46 0.38
CA LEU A 414 25.71 -30.77 0.91
C LEU A 414 26.04 -31.84 -0.11
N THR A 415 26.87 -32.81 0.27
CA THR A 415 27.15 -34.01 -0.53
C THR A 415 26.15 -35.10 -0.19
N VAL A 416 25.35 -35.51 -1.16
CA VAL A 416 24.47 -36.69 -1.03
C VAL A 416 25.31 -37.93 -1.37
N LYS A 417 25.41 -38.87 -0.43
CA LYS A 417 26.25 -40.07 -0.54
C LYS A 417 25.42 -41.32 -0.80
#